data_AF-A0A1M6DTQ9-F1
#
_entry.id   AF-A0A1M6DTQ9-F1
#
_cell.length_a   1.000
_cell.length_b   1.000
_cell.length_c   1.000
_cell.angle_alpha   90.00
_cell.angle_beta   90.00
_cell.angle_gamma   90.00
#
_symmetry.space_group_name_H-M   'P 1'
#
loop_
_entity.id
_entity.type
_entity.pdbx_description
1 polymer ?
#
loop_
_entity_poly.entity_id
_entity_poly.type
_entity_poly.pdbx_seq_one_letter_code
_entity_poly.pdbx_strand_id
1 'polypeptide(L)'
;MQRQKHEWKVETDEGTRLYRAVHHAKEWVFFTGMKGSRREKTELEKMEEVDEDVWVMLRNVLFRKYQRRRCSWKLIEQIDKRLGREPEDYEE
;
A
#
# COMPACT_ATOMS: atom_id res chain seq x y z
N MET A 1 -14.84 -13.57 0.81
CA MET A 1 -13.54 -13.01 0.37
C MET A 1 -12.99 -12.19 1.52
N GLN A 2 -11.82 -12.53 2.09
CA GLN A 2 -11.30 -11.80 3.26
C GLN A 2 -10.76 -10.44 2.85
N ARG A 3 -11.26 -9.38 3.48
CA ARG A 3 -10.76 -8.01 3.34
C ARG A 3 -9.33 -7.94 3.89
N GLN A 4 -8.35 -7.66 3.04
CA GLN A 4 -6.96 -7.47 3.46
C GLN A 4 -6.71 -5.98 3.73
N LYS A 5 -6.04 -5.67 4.83
CA LYS A 5 -5.67 -4.30 5.20
C LYS A 5 -4.17 -4.19 5.39
N HIS A 6 -3.57 -3.20 4.76
CA HIS A 6 -2.14 -2.96 4.78
C HIS A 6 -1.90 -1.50 5.13
N GLU A 7 -1.16 -1.26 6.19
CA GLU A 7 -0.87 0.09 6.68
C GLU A 7 0.64 0.27 6.75
N TRP A 8 1.09 1.45 6.35
CA TRP A 8 2.48 1.87 6.45
C TRP A 8 2.57 3.35 6.74
N LYS A 9 3.73 3.77 7.22
CA LYS A 9 4.02 5.16 7.57
C LYS A 9 5.20 5.63 6.72
N VAL A 10 5.14 6.89 6.32
CA VAL A 10 6.20 7.60 5.61
C VAL A 10 6.56 8.80 6.47
N GLU A 11 7.85 8.99 6.72
CA GLU A 11 8.35 10.17 7.42
C GLU A 11 8.61 11.25 6.37
N THR A 12 7.96 12.40 6.53
CA THR A 12 8.09 13.59 5.68
C THR A 12 8.51 14.78 6.54
N ASP A 13 8.95 15.87 5.91
CA ASP A 13 9.39 17.08 6.64
C ASP A 13 8.27 17.71 7.50
N GLU A 14 7.01 17.54 7.08
CA GLU A 14 5.83 18.01 7.80
C GLU A 14 5.38 17.06 8.94
N GLY A 15 5.97 15.86 9.04
CA GLY A 15 5.65 14.87 10.07
C GLY A 15 5.53 13.44 9.54
N THR A 16 4.81 12.58 10.26
CA THR A 16 4.56 11.21 9.78
C THR A 16 3.27 11.16 8.97
N ARG A 17 3.34 10.84 7.68
CA ARG A 17 2.16 10.53 6.87
C ARG A 17 1.81 9.05 6.98
N LEU A 18 0.53 8.75 7.19
CA LEU A 18 0.00 7.41 7.30
C LEU A 18 -0.75 7.04 6.03
N TYR A 19 -0.39 5.87 5.48
CA TYR A 19 -1.05 5.28 4.33
C TYR A 19 -1.70 3.97 4.73
N ARG A 20 -2.89 3.74 4.20
CA ARG A 20 -3.66 2.52 4.38
C ARG A 20 -4.22 2.07 3.05
N ALA A 21 -3.93 0.83 2.66
CA ALA A 21 -4.52 0.17 1.51
C ALA A 21 -5.44 -0.95 1.99
N VAL A 22 -6.65 -1.00 1.43
CA VAL A 22 -7.65 -2.02 1.69
C VAL A 22 -7.94 -2.74 0.38
N HIS A 23 -7.71 -4.05 0.36
CA HIS A 23 -8.06 -4.91 -0.77
C HIS A 23 -9.39 -5.61 -0.50
N HIS A 24 -10.40 -5.30 -1.30
CA HIS A 24 -11.74 -5.85 -1.22
C HIS A 24 -12.34 -6.01 -2.61
N ALA A 25 -13.02 -7.13 -2.88
CA ALA A 25 -13.68 -7.39 -4.17
C ALA A 25 -12.80 -7.24 -5.43
N LYS A 26 -11.49 -7.54 -5.33
CA LYS A 26 -10.46 -7.36 -6.38
C LYS A 26 -10.07 -5.90 -6.65
N GLU A 27 -10.54 -4.97 -5.82
CA GLU A 27 -10.20 -3.55 -5.91
C GLU A 27 -9.34 -3.14 -4.73
N TRP A 28 -8.45 -2.18 -4.98
CA TRP A 28 -7.64 -1.53 -3.96
C TRP A 28 -8.17 -0.15 -3.68
N VAL A 29 -8.48 0.11 -2.42
CA VAL A 29 -8.88 1.42 -1.92
C VAL A 29 -7.79 1.95 -1.01
N PHE A 30 -7.29 3.14 -1.31
CA PHE A 30 -6.24 3.79 -0.55
C PHE A 30 -6.80 4.89 0.31
N PHE A 31 -6.18 5.07 1.47
CA PHE A 31 -6.43 6.15 2.38
C PHE A 31 -5.10 6.75 2.80
N THR A 32 -5.06 8.06 2.92
CA THR A 32 -3.89 8.81 3.38
C THR A 32 -4.30 9.84 4.40
N GLY A 33 -3.39 10.21 5.29
CA GLY A 33 -3.61 11.25 6.27
C GLY A 33 -2.38 11.55 7.07
N MET A 34 -2.30 12.77 7.61
CA MET A 34 -1.23 13.13 8.53
C MET A 34 -1.46 12.45 9.87
N LYS A 35 -0.40 11.89 10.47
CA LYS A 35 -0.48 11.31 11.79
C LYS A 35 -0.74 12.41 12.80
N GLY A 36 -1.96 12.44 13.32
CA GLY A 36 -2.34 13.30 14.44
C GLY A 36 -1.45 13.10 15.67
N SER A 37 -1.42 14.11 16.53
CA SER A 37 -0.69 14.08 17.80
C SER A 37 -1.33 13.12 18.82
N ARG A 38 -0.74 12.97 20.01
CA ARG A 38 -1.33 12.16 21.10
C ARG A 38 -2.74 12.62 21.52
N ARG A 39 -3.12 13.86 21.18
CA ARG A 39 -4.42 14.47 21.49
C ARG A 39 -5.36 14.53 20.27
N GLU A 40 -4.83 14.35 19.06
CA GLU A 40 -5.58 14.53 17.82
C GLU A 40 -5.66 13.20 17.07
N LYS A 41 -6.86 12.83 16.63
CA LYS A 41 -7.08 11.56 15.95
C LYS A 41 -6.46 11.64 14.55
N THR A 42 -5.77 10.58 14.13
CA THR A 42 -5.39 10.47 12.73
C THR A 42 -6.65 10.34 11.87
N GLU A 43 -6.91 11.35 11.05
CA GLU A 43 -7.94 11.31 10.04
C GLU A 43 -7.33 10.78 8.74
N LEU A 44 -7.83 9.64 8.27
CA LEU A 44 -7.41 9.02 7.02
C LEU A 44 -8.50 9.27 6.00
N GLU A 45 -8.19 10.08 5.00
CA GLU A 45 -9.08 10.41 3.90
C GLU A 45 -8.87 9.43 2.75
N LYS A 46 -9.94 9.10 2.02
CA LYS A 46 -9.86 8.23 0.86
C LYS A 46 -9.13 8.97 -0.26
N MET A 47 -8.13 8.33 -0.85
CA MET A 47 -7.46 8.85 -2.04
C MET A 47 -8.32 8.55 -3.27
N GLU A 48 -8.74 9.58 -4.00
CA GLU A 48 -9.42 9.42 -5.29
C GLU A 48 -8.42 9.13 -6.40
N GLU A 49 -7.32 9.89 -6.44
CA GLU A 49 -6.20 9.68 -7.36
C GLU A 49 -5.00 9.14 -6.56
N VAL A 50 -4.59 7.92 -6.91
CA VAL A 50 -3.47 7.23 -6.24
C VAL A 50 -2.27 7.27 -7.16
N ASP A 51 -1.28 8.04 -6.74
CA ASP A 51 -0.02 8.20 -7.43
C ASP A 51 0.76 6.87 -7.55
N GLU A 52 1.55 6.73 -8.60
CA GLU A 52 2.34 5.53 -8.88
C GLU A 52 3.29 5.20 -7.73
N ASP A 53 3.89 6.22 -7.12
CA ASP A 53 4.76 6.07 -5.95
C ASP A 53 4.06 5.35 -4.79
N VAL A 54 2.76 5.60 -4.58
CA VAL A 54 1.97 4.97 -3.53
C VAL A 54 1.75 3.48 -3.82
N TRP A 55 1.56 3.13 -5.09
CA TRP A 55 1.49 1.74 -5.53
C TRP A 55 2.83 1.02 -5.35
N VAL A 56 3.94 1.66 -5.70
CA VAL A 56 5.30 1.12 -5.49
C VAL A 56 5.57 0.91 -3.99
N MET A 57 5.15 1.84 -3.12
CA MET A 57 5.24 1.68 -1.67
C MET A 57 4.42 0.48 -1.17
N LEU A 58 3.17 0.34 -1.63
CA LEU A 58 2.33 -0.81 -1.27
C LEU A 58 2.99 -2.13 -1.72
N ARG A 59 3.53 -2.18 -2.94
CA ARG A 59 4.25 -3.34 -3.48
C ARG A 59 5.39 -3.76 -2.56
N ASN A 60 6.20 -2.80 -2.10
CA ASN A 60 7.29 -3.05 -1.15
C ASN A 60 6.80 -3.54 0.21
N VAL A 61 5.70 -2.99 0.73
CA VAL A 61 5.08 -3.44 1.98
C VAL A 61 4.57 -4.88 1.85
N LEU A 62 3.91 -5.21 0.74
CA LEU A 62 3.45 -6.57 0.45
C LEU A 62 4.62 -7.54 0.30
N PHE A 63 5.67 -7.15 -0.41
CA PHE A 63 6.88 -7.96 -0.56
C PHE A 63 7.51 -8.29 0.80
N ARG A 64 7.68 -7.30 1.68
CA ARG A 64 8.17 -7.50 3.05
C ARG A 64 7.27 -8.42 3.89
N LYS A 65 5.94 -8.37 3.68
CA LYS A 65 4.97 -9.26 4.35
C LYS A 65 5.02 -10.67 3.77
N TYR A 66 5.20 -10.81 2.46
CA TYR A 66 5.34 -12.08 1.76
C TYR A 66 6.60 -12.82 2.22
N GLN A 67 7.74 -12.13 2.33
CA GLN A 67 8.99 -12.69 2.89
C GLN A 67 8.80 -13.25 4.31
N ARG A 68 7.89 -12.64 5.10
CA ARG A 68 7.52 -13.09 6.46
C ARG A 68 6.37 -14.10 6.47
N ARG A 69 5.97 -14.61 5.30
CA ARG A 69 4.86 -15.55 5.08
C ARG A 69 3.51 -15.03 5.62
N ARG A 70 3.30 -13.71 5.63
CA ARG A 70 2.09 -13.05 6.13
C ARG A 70 1.06 -12.71 5.04
N CYS A 71 1.42 -12.82 3.76
CA CYS A 71 0.49 -12.64 2.65
C CYS A 71 0.91 -13.48 1.43
N SER A 72 0.01 -13.62 0.46
CA SER A 72 0.26 -14.35 -0.79
C SER A 72 0.96 -13.47 -1.82
N TRP A 73 1.81 -14.10 -2.66
CA TRP A 73 2.45 -13.47 -3.81
C TRP A 73 1.45 -12.88 -4.81
N LYS A 74 0.24 -13.47 -4.91
CA LYS A 74 -0.83 -12.99 -5.80
C LYS A 74 -1.21 -11.53 -5.59
N LEU A 75 -1.02 -10.98 -4.38
CA LEU A 75 -1.27 -9.57 -4.13
C LEU A 75 -0.20 -8.69 -4.80
N ILE A 76 1.06 -9.12 -4.78
CA ILE A 76 2.18 -8.41 -5.38
C ILE A 76 2.03 -8.41 -6.91
N GLU A 77 1.72 -9.56 -7.52
CA GLU A 77 1.45 -9.64 -8.96
C GLU A 77 0.35 -8.70 -9.43
N GLN A 78 -0.71 -8.50 -8.64
CA GLN A 78 -1.76 -7.54 -9.00
C GLN A 78 -1.26 -6.10 -9.01
N ILE A 79 -0.37 -5.75 -8.09
CA ILE A 79 0.24 -4.42 -8.06
C ILE A 79 1.24 -4.27 -9.21
N ASP A 80 2.07 -5.27 -9.46
CA ASP A 80 3.05 -5.25 -10.56
C ASP A 80 2.33 -5.09 -11.92
N LYS A 81 1.22 -5.82 -12.14
CA LYS A 81 0.36 -5.63 -13.33
C LYS A 81 -0.23 -4.22 -13.42
N ARG A 82 -0.64 -3.63 -12.30
CA ARG A 82 -1.18 -2.25 -12.26
C ARG A 82 -0.11 -1.21 -12.60
N LEU A 83 1.13 -1.49 -12.22
CA LEU A 83 2.33 -0.70 -12.49
C LEU A 83 2.94 -0.97 -13.88
N GLY A 84 2.39 -1.91 -14.65
CA GLY A 84 2.96 -2.29 -15.95
C GLY A 84 4.32 -2.97 -15.85
N ARG A 85 4.70 -3.51 -14.67
CA ARG A 85 5.91 -4.32 -14.51
C ARG A 85 5.59 -5.74 -14.96
N GLU A 86 6.01 -6.09 -16.16
CA GLU A 86 5.84 -7.44 -16.68
C GLU A 86 6.85 -8.40 -16.04
N PRO A 87 6.48 -9.67 -15.83
CA PRO A 87 7.37 -10.67 -15.24
C PRO A 87 8.58 -11.02 -16.12
N GLU A 88 8.61 -10.57 -17.37
CA GLU A 88 9.71 -10.82 -18.32
C GLU A 88 10.99 -10.03 -17.99
N ASP A 89 10.92 -9.00 -17.12
CA ASP A 89 12.09 -8.21 -16.70
C ASP A 89 12.99 -8.90 -15.65
N TYR A 90 12.71 -10.16 -15.27
CA TYR A 90 13.44 -10.90 -14.25
C TYR A 90 14.30 -12.06 -14.80
N GLU A 91 14.39 -12.20 -16.13
CA GLU A 91 15.25 -13.18 -16.81
C GLU A 91 16.56 -12.51 -17.29
N GLU A 92 17.53 -12.34 -16.36
CA GLU A 92 18.96 -12.22 -16.70
C GLU A 92 19.84 -12.94 -15.66
#